data_AF-A0A7Y1TQG9-F1
#
_entry.id   AF-A0A7Y1TQG9-F1
#
_cell.length_a   1.000
_cell.length_b   1.000
_cell.length_c   1.000
_cell.angle_alpha   90.00
_cell.angle_beta   90.00
_cell.angle_gamma   90.00
#
_symmetry.space_group_name_H-M   'P 1'
#
loop_
_entity.id
_entity.type
_entity.pdbx_description
1 polymer ?
#
loop_
_entity_poly.entity_id
_entity_poly.type
_entity_poly.pdbx_seq_one_letter_code
_entity_poly.pdbx_strand_id
1 'polypeptide(L)'
;MARALVAAGAAPRVVVNVGDDATIHGVHVSADIDTVMYTLAGIEGPQGWGIADDTWTLMGHLENLGLDTAFRLGDRDFANCLARTQMIDSGSSLSDAVEWLRKNLGVEVPVVPATDDRLRTIIHTSDGSRLEFQDYFVVR
;
A
#
# COMPACT_ATOMS: atom_id res chain seq x y z
N MET A 1 1.47 10.47 12.30
CA MET A 1 0.76 10.45 13.61
C MET A 1 1.14 9.24 14.47
N ALA A 2 0.99 8.00 13.97
CA ALA A 2 1.29 6.79 14.76
C ALA A 2 2.71 6.77 15.35
N ARG A 3 3.74 7.08 14.54
CA ARG A 3 5.14 7.20 15.02
C ARG A 3 5.31 8.18 16.18
N ALA A 4 4.60 9.31 16.18
CA ALA A 4 4.69 10.30 17.25
C ALA A 4 4.07 9.78 18.56
N LEU A 5 2.98 9.01 18.48
CA LEU A 5 2.38 8.38 19.66
C LEU A 5 3.35 7.36 20.29
N VAL A 6 4.03 6.56 19.46
CA VAL A 6 5.05 5.60 19.92
C VAL A 6 6.22 6.32 20.57
N ALA A 7 6.72 7.39 19.94
CA ALA A 7 7.79 8.22 20.51
C ALA A 7 7.41 8.87 21.84
N ALA A 8 6.11 9.12 22.07
CA ALA A 8 5.57 9.62 23.34
C ALA A 8 5.32 8.50 24.38
N GLY A 9 5.69 7.25 24.10
CA GLY A 9 5.57 6.11 25.01
C GLY A 9 4.22 5.39 24.97
N ALA A 10 3.35 5.69 24.00
CA ALA A 10 2.10 4.95 23.82
C ALA A 10 2.32 3.62 23.09
N ALA A 11 1.41 2.66 23.31
CA ALA A 11 1.37 1.37 22.61
C ALA A 11 0.08 1.24 21.78
N PRO A 12 -0.06 1.97 20.65
CA PRO A 12 -1.28 1.95 19.87
C PRO A 12 -1.45 0.64 19.10
N ARG A 13 -2.70 0.31 18.76
CA ARG A 13 -3.04 -0.56 17.63
C ARG A 13 -3.62 0.32 16.53
N VAL A 14 -3.08 0.22 15.32
CA VAL A 14 -3.48 1.05 14.20
C VAL A 14 -4.41 0.26 13.30
N VAL A 15 -5.66 0.70 13.19
CA VAL A 15 -6.64 0.20 12.22
C VAL A 15 -6.56 1.08 10.99
N VAL A 16 -6.26 0.50 9.83
CA VAL A 16 -5.93 1.26 8.63
C VAL A 16 -7.02 1.11 7.58
N ASN A 17 -7.30 2.21 6.88
CA ASN A 17 -8.22 2.23 5.75
C ASN A 17 -7.77 1.24 4.65
N VAL A 18 -8.75 0.66 3.96
CA VAL A 18 -8.55 -0.26 2.81
C VAL A 18 -9.35 0.19 1.58
N GLY A 19 -10.00 1.36 1.64
CA GLY A 19 -10.85 1.84 0.55
C GLY A 19 -10.08 2.34 -0.66
N ASP A 20 -8.79 2.63 -0.52
CA ASP A 20 -7.85 3.01 -1.56
C ASP A 20 -7.01 1.83 -2.08
N ASP A 21 -7.19 0.63 -1.50
CA ASP A 21 -6.57 -0.58 -2.00
C ASP A 21 -6.96 -0.80 -3.47
N ALA A 22 -6.03 -1.29 -4.28
CA ALA A 22 -6.23 -1.47 -5.72
C ALA A 22 -5.42 -2.65 -6.26
N THR A 23 -5.76 -3.09 -7.46
CA THR A 23 -4.91 -4.02 -8.21
C THR A 23 -4.19 -3.25 -9.29
N ILE A 24 -2.87 -3.12 -9.16
CA ILE A 24 -2.02 -2.30 -10.04
C ILE A 24 -0.87 -3.18 -10.50
N HIS A 25 -0.59 -3.21 -11.80
CA HIS A 25 0.45 -4.09 -12.40
C HIS A 25 0.31 -5.57 -12.01
N GLY A 26 -0.93 -6.02 -11.73
CA GLY A 26 -1.23 -7.39 -11.31
C GLY A 26 -0.96 -7.70 -9.83
N VAL A 27 -0.58 -6.70 -9.02
CA VAL A 27 -0.35 -6.88 -7.57
C VAL A 27 -1.38 -6.09 -6.74
N HIS A 28 -1.67 -6.60 -5.55
CA HIS A 28 -2.52 -5.98 -4.55
C HIS A 28 -1.75 -4.87 -3.80
N VAL A 29 -2.12 -3.63 -4.09
CA VAL A 29 -1.58 -2.42 -3.46
C VAL A 29 -2.52 -2.00 -2.33
N SER A 30 -1.97 -1.78 -1.14
CA SER A 30 -2.70 -1.25 0.02
C SER A 30 -2.00 0.01 0.52
N ALA A 31 -2.18 1.13 -0.18
CA ALA A 31 -1.30 2.30 -0.07
C ALA A 31 -1.28 2.92 1.34
N ASP A 32 -2.43 3.03 2.00
CA ASP A 32 -2.50 3.51 3.39
C ASP A 32 -1.79 2.54 4.37
N ILE A 33 -1.97 1.22 4.20
CA ILE A 33 -1.32 0.21 5.04
C ILE A 33 0.20 0.26 4.87
N ASP A 34 0.67 0.27 3.63
CA ASP A 34 2.08 0.32 3.29
C ASP A 34 2.72 1.61 3.81
N THR A 35 2.07 2.75 3.63
CA THR A 35 2.53 4.03 4.17
C THR A 35 2.67 4.01 5.70
N VAL A 36 1.69 3.47 6.42
CA VAL A 36 1.75 3.32 7.88
C VAL A 36 2.90 2.41 8.28
N MET A 37 3.05 1.24 7.64
CA MET A 37 4.11 0.29 7.96
C MET A 37 5.50 0.87 7.67
N TYR A 38 5.71 1.50 6.51
CA TYR A 38 7.00 2.11 6.15
C TYR A 38 7.36 3.25 7.08
N THR A 39 6.39 4.08 7.47
CA THR A 39 6.60 5.17 8.44
C THR A 39 6.99 4.65 9.82
N LEU A 40 6.38 3.55 10.26
CA LEU A 40 6.69 2.92 11.55
C LEU A 40 8.02 2.17 11.53
N ALA A 41 8.41 1.63 10.38
CA ALA A 41 9.72 1.04 10.15
C ALA A 41 10.83 2.10 9.96
N GLY A 42 10.46 3.37 9.73
CA GLY A 42 11.42 4.46 9.50
C GLY A 42 12.10 4.38 8.14
N ILE A 43 11.42 3.79 7.15
CA ILE A 43 11.92 3.60 5.78
C ILE A 43 11.04 4.34 4.76
N GLU A 44 10.15 5.23 5.19
CA GLU A 44 9.28 5.95 4.26
C GLU A 44 10.06 6.88 3.33
N GLY A 45 9.62 6.98 2.08
CA GLY A 45 10.18 7.94 1.13
C GLY A 45 9.99 9.40 1.57
N PRO A 46 10.76 10.35 1.01
CA PRO A 46 10.69 11.76 1.40
C PRO A 46 9.34 12.43 1.11
N GLN A 47 8.51 11.82 0.26
CA GLN A 47 7.14 12.25 -0.04
C GLN A 47 6.14 11.83 1.05
N GLY A 48 6.56 11.02 2.01
CA GLY A 48 5.70 10.45 3.06
C GLY A 48 4.98 9.16 2.67
N TRP A 49 5.29 8.59 1.50
CA TRP A 49 4.79 7.30 0.99
C TRP A 49 5.90 6.62 0.18
N GLY A 50 5.72 5.32 -0.10
CA GLY A 50 6.75 4.48 -0.71
C GLY A 50 7.97 4.29 0.21
N ILE A 51 9.02 3.66 -0.32
CA ILE A 51 10.24 3.33 0.43
C ILE A 51 11.37 4.30 0.07
N ALA A 52 12.10 4.83 1.06
CA ALA A 52 13.27 5.68 0.88
C ALA A 52 14.38 4.93 0.14
N ASP A 53 15.00 5.59 -0.85
CA ASP A 53 16.06 5.04 -1.72
C ASP A 53 15.61 3.84 -2.57
N ASP A 54 14.31 3.70 -2.84
CA ASP A 54 13.82 2.65 -3.74
C ASP A 54 14.19 2.95 -5.21
N THR A 55 14.31 1.88 -6.00
CA THR A 55 14.66 1.97 -7.42
C THR A 55 13.42 1.78 -8.30
N TRP A 56 13.53 2.15 -9.57
CA TRP A 56 12.41 2.15 -10.52
C TRP A 56 12.70 1.25 -11.73
N THR A 57 13.55 0.24 -11.57
CA THR A 57 14.02 -0.60 -12.66
C THR A 57 12.87 -1.40 -13.26
N LEU A 58 12.00 -1.97 -12.43
CA LEU A 58 10.81 -2.69 -12.88
C LEU A 58 9.88 -1.78 -13.68
N MET A 59 9.58 -0.58 -13.18
CA MET A 59 8.75 0.40 -13.91
C MET A 59 9.37 0.76 -15.27
N GLY A 60 10.69 0.98 -15.34
CA GLY A 60 11.38 1.24 -16.60
C GLY A 60 11.28 0.07 -17.60
N HIS A 61 11.31 -1.18 -17.12
CA HIS A 61 11.08 -2.34 -17.99
C HIS A 61 9.62 -2.44 -18.45
N LEU A 62 8.64 -2.18 -17.58
CA LEU A 62 7.21 -2.19 -17.97
C LEU A 62 6.92 -1.11 -19.03
N GLU A 63 7.48 0.09 -18.85
CA GLU A 63 7.35 1.19 -19.81
C GLU A 63 7.95 0.83 -21.18
N ASN A 64 9.13 0.20 -21.20
CA ASN A 64 9.76 -0.27 -22.44
C ASN A 64 8.96 -1.37 -23.16
N LEU A 65 8.12 -2.11 -22.45
CA LEU A 65 7.18 -3.08 -23.02
C LEU A 65 5.89 -2.41 -23.54
N GLY A 66 5.73 -1.10 -23.37
CA GLY A 66 4.54 -0.34 -23.79
C GLY A 66 3.35 -0.45 -22.83
N LEU A 67 3.60 -0.85 -21.58
CA LEU A 67 2.56 -0.88 -20.54
C LEU A 67 2.41 0.50 -19.90
N ASP A 68 1.19 0.82 -19.48
CA ASP A 68 0.91 2.05 -18.73
C ASP A 68 1.56 1.98 -17.35
N THR A 69 2.42 2.96 -17.03
CA THR A 69 3.14 3.09 -15.77
C THR A 69 2.83 4.40 -15.05
N ALA A 70 1.68 5.02 -15.33
CA ALA A 70 1.23 6.24 -14.67
C ALA A 70 1.25 6.10 -13.13
N PHE A 71 0.77 4.96 -12.62
CA PHE A 71 0.99 4.58 -11.23
C PHE A 71 2.33 3.85 -11.10
N ARG A 72 3.27 4.45 -10.35
CA ARG A 72 4.62 3.90 -10.19
C ARG A 72 4.76 3.21 -8.84
N LEU A 73 5.30 2.00 -8.85
CA LEU A 73 5.76 1.27 -7.65
C LEU A 73 7.28 1.12 -7.71
N GLY A 74 7.95 1.40 -6.60
CA GLY A 74 9.38 1.13 -6.47
C GLY A 74 9.65 -0.37 -6.45
N ASP A 75 10.89 -0.80 -6.70
CA ASP A 75 11.22 -2.22 -6.83
C ASP A 75 11.00 -3.00 -5.52
N ARG A 76 11.34 -2.41 -4.36
CA ARG A 76 11.08 -3.01 -3.04
C ARG A 76 9.60 -2.91 -2.66
N ASP A 77 8.96 -1.79 -2.99
CA ASP A 77 7.53 -1.62 -2.73
C ASP A 77 6.68 -2.63 -3.52
N PHE A 78 7.03 -2.84 -4.80
CA PHE A 78 6.43 -3.88 -5.62
C PHE A 78 6.63 -5.27 -5.04
N ALA A 79 7.81 -5.57 -4.48
CA ALA A 79 8.08 -6.86 -3.83
C ALA A 79 7.14 -7.11 -2.63
N ASN A 80 6.86 -6.09 -1.82
CA ASN A 80 5.90 -6.19 -0.72
C ASN A 80 4.47 -6.43 -1.22
N CYS A 81 4.06 -5.70 -2.26
CA CYS A 81 2.74 -5.90 -2.90
C CYS A 81 2.62 -7.29 -3.50
N LEU A 82 3.67 -7.80 -4.16
CA LEU A 82 3.71 -9.14 -4.74
C LEU A 82 3.59 -10.22 -3.67
N ALA A 83 4.33 -10.09 -2.56
CA ALA A 83 4.27 -11.03 -1.44
C ALA A 83 2.85 -11.08 -0.84
N ARG A 84 2.23 -9.91 -0.59
CA ARG A 84 0.82 -9.82 -0.15
C ARG A 84 -0.11 -10.53 -1.12
N THR A 85 0.05 -10.27 -2.42
CA THR A 85 -0.78 -10.88 -3.47
C THR A 85 -0.69 -12.40 -3.42
N GLN A 86 0.51 -12.95 -3.35
CA GLN A 86 0.73 -14.40 -3.27
C GLN A 86 0.11 -15.03 -2.01
N MET A 87 0.16 -14.33 -0.87
CA MET A 87 -0.47 -14.81 0.36
C MET A 87 -1.99 -14.85 0.25
N ILE A 88 -2.60 -13.79 -0.31
CA ILE A 88 -4.05 -13.71 -0.50
C ILE A 88 -4.51 -14.76 -1.52
N ASP A 89 -3.79 -14.90 -2.63
CA ASP A 89 -4.09 -15.90 -3.68
C ASP A 89 -3.93 -17.35 -3.18
N SER A 90 -3.10 -17.58 -2.16
CA SER A 90 -2.97 -18.88 -1.49
C SER A 90 -3.98 -19.10 -0.35
N GLY A 91 -4.94 -18.17 -0.17
CA GLY A 91 -6.06 -18.30 0.77
C GLY A 91 -5.87 -17.62 2.11
N SER A 92 -4.79 -16.86 2.32
CA SER A 92 -4.62 -16.03 3.52
C SER A 92 -5.55 -14.81 3.49
N SER A 93 -5.94 -14.30 4.66
CA SER A 93 -6.65 -13.02 4.75
C SER A 93 -5.71 -11.83 4.51
N LEU A 94 -6.27 -10.63 4.28
CA LEU A 94 -5.48 -9.39 4.22
C LEU A 94 -4.78 -9.16 5.57
N SER A 95 -5.46 -9.41 6.69
CA SER A 95 -4.91 -9.31 8.04
C SER A 95 -3.69 -10.21 8.23
N ASP A 96 -3.73 -11.45 7.73
CA ASP A 96 -2.59 -12.38 7.81
C ASP A 96 -1.39 -11.87 7.00
N ALA A 97 -1.64 -11.36 5.79
CA ALA A 97 -0.60 -10.80 4.92
C ALA A 97 0.04 -9.54 5.53
N VAL A 98 -0.79 -8.64 6.09
CA VAL A 98 -0.32 -7.42 6.78
C VAL A 98 0.48 -7.76 8.02
N GLU A 99 0.03 -8.73 8.84
CA GLU A 99 0.76 -9.16 10.03
C GLU A 99 2.12 -9.80 9.67
N TRP A 100 2.17 -10.57 8.59
CA TRP A 100 3.42 -11.15 8.10
C TRP A 100 4.39 -10.09 7.59
N LEU A 101 3.93 -9.16 6.75
CA LEU A 101 4.75 -8.06 6.24
C LEU A 101 5.25 -7.16 7.38
N ARG A 102 4.36 -6.79 8.32
CA ARG A 102 4.70 -6.02 9.51
C ARG A 102 5.88 -6.61 10.27
N LYS A 103 5.87 -7.93 10.52
CA LYS A 103 6.97 -8.63 11.20
C LYS A 103 8.27 -8.58 10.40
N ASN A 104 8.21 -8.81 9.10
CA ASN A 104 9.40 -8.78 8.24
C ASN A 104 9.99 -7.38 8.10
N LEU A 105 9.16 -6.33 8.23
CA LEU A 105 9.60 -4.93 8.26
C LEU A 105 10.10 -4.49 9.65
N GLY A 106 10.06 -5.35 10.67
CA GLY A 106 10.48 -5.01 12.04
C GLY A 106 9.57 -4.00 12.75
N VAL A 107 8.31 -3.87 12.31
CA VAL A 107 7.35 -2.93 12.89
C VAL A 107 6.70 -3.58 14.11
N GLU A 108 7.04 -3.16 15.34
CA GLU A 108 6.45 -3.75 16.56
C GLU A 108 4.97 -3.38 16.81
N VAL A 109 4.56 -2.19 16.34
CA VAL A 109 3.20 -1.67 16.51
C VAL A 109 2.20 -2.50 15.72
N PRO A 110 1.14 -3.06 16.32
CA PRO A 110 0.12 -3.80 15.59
C PRO A 110 -0.57 -2.91 14.56
N VAL A 111 -0.52 -3.31 13.29
CA VAL A 111 -1.22 -2.71 12.16
C VAL A 111 -2.21 -3.73 11.64
N VAL A 112 -3.49 -3.36 11.54
CA VAL A 112 -4.55 -4.23 11.04
C VAL A 112 -5.38 -3.48 9.99
N PRO A 113 -5.83 -4.14 8.91
CA PRO A 113 -6.77 -3.54 7.99
C PRO A 113 -8.13 -3.29 8.68
N ALA A 114 -8.90 -2.33 8.19
CA ALA A 114 -10.25 -2.06 8.69
C ALA A 114 -11.22 -3.23 8.42
N THR A 115 -10.96 -4.04 7.39
CA THR A 115 -11.67 -5.28 7.07
C THR A 115 -10.79 -6.18 6.20
N ASP A 116 -11.02 -7.49 6.23
CA ASP A 116 -10.46 -8.44 5.25
C ASP A 116 -11.27 -8.50 3.96
N ASP A 117 -12.50 -7.98 3.97
CA ASP A 117 -13.36 -7.94 2.80
C ASP A 117 -12.90 -6.90 1.79
N ARG A 118 -13.17 -7.16 0.51
CA ARG A 118 -12.92 -6.17 -0.54
C ARG A 118 -13.82 -4.94 -0.33
N LEU A 119 -13.18 -3.81 -0.04
CA LEU A 119 -13.82 -2.49 0.07
C LEU A 119 -13.12 -1.52 -0.88
N ARG A 120 -13.88 -0.71 -1.64
CA ARG A 120 -13.33 0.26 -2.60
C ARG A 120 -14.11 1.57 -2.53
N THR A 121 -13.39 2.67 -2.39
CA THR A 121 -13.93 4.04 -2.47
C THR A 121 -14.15 4.40 -3.93
N ILE A 122 -15.38 4.80 -4.27
CA ILE A 122 -15.78 5.19 -5.63
C ILE A 122 -16.14 6.68 -5.63
N ILE A 123 -15.51 7.43 -6.55
CA ILE A 123 -15.75 8.86 -6.74
C ILE A 123 -16.80 9.05 -7.83
N HIS A 124 -17.84 9.84 -7.52
CA HIS A 124 -18.89 10.22 -8.46
C HIS A 124 -18.62 11.65 -8.93
N THR A 125 -18.39 11.84 -10.22
CA THR A 125 -18.04 13.13 -10.82
C THR A 125 -19.27 13.82 -11.43
N SER A 126 -19.15 15.13 -11.68
CA SER A 126 -20.24 15.95 -12.23
C SER A 126 -20.63 15.61 -13.67
N ASP A 127 -19.72 14.98 -14.44
CA ASP A 127 -19.98 14.43 -15.77
C ASP A 127 -20.69 13.06 -15.73
N GLY A 128 -21.00 12.54 -14.53
CA GLY A 128 -21.68 11.27 -14.32
C GLY A 128 -20.76 10.04 -14.31
N SER A 129 -19.44 10.22 -14.43
CA SER A 129 -18.50 9.11 -14.34
C SER A 129 -18.35 8.58 -12.91
N ARG A 130 -17.99 7.29 -12.80
CA ARG A 130 -17.66 6.62 -11.53
C ARG A 130 -16.22 6.13 -11.64
N LEU A 131 -15.36 6.63 -10.76
CA LEU A 131 -13.92 6.36 -10.80
C LEU A 131 -13.51 5.66 -9.52
N GLU A 132 -12.55 4.73 -9.60
CA GLU A 132 -11.86 4.27 -8.40
C GLU A 132 -11.03 5.44 -7.83
N PHE A 133 -10.79 5.43 -6.52
CA PHE A 133 -10.07 6.51 -5.86
C PHE A 133 -8.69 6.78 -6.48
N GLN A 134 -7.94 5.72 -6.80
CA GLN A 134 -6.61 5.84 -7.42
C GLN A 134 -6.67 6.44 -8.83
N ASP A 135 -7.66 6.06 -9.64
CA ASP A 135 -7.84 6.65 -10.98
C ASP A 135 -8.14 8.15 -10.91
N TYR A 136 -8.94 8.56 -9.92
CA TYR A 136 -9.27 9.97 -9.72
C TYR A 136 -8.08 10.77 -9.17
N PHE A 137 -7.31 10.20 -8.25
CA PHE A 137 -6.30 10.94 -7.48
C PHE A 137 -4.90 10.91 -8.11
N VAL A 138 -4.58 9.90 -8.91
CA VAL A 138 -3.24 9.69 -9.48
C VAL A 138 -3.22 9.91 -11.00
N VAL A 139 -4.26 9.49 -11.71
CA VAL A 139 -4.27 9.48 -13.19
C VAL A 139 -4.89 10.74 -13.78
N ARG A 140 -5.83 11.38 -13.08
CA ARG A 140 -6.49 12.64 -13.51
C ARG A 140 -5.89 13.86 -12.81
#